data_AF-A0A3M1R521-F1
#
_entry.id   AF-A0A3M1R521-F1
#
_cell.length_a   1.000
_cell.length_b   1.000
_cell.length_c   1.000
_cell.angle_alpha   90.00
_cell.angle_beta   90.00
_cell.angle_gamma   90.00
#
_symmetry.space_group_name_H-M   'P 1'
#
loop_
_entity.id
_entity.type
_entity.pdbx_description
1 polymer ?
#
loop_
_entity_poly.entity_id
_entity_poly.type
_entity_poly.pdbx_seq_one_letter_code
_entity_poly.pdbx_strand_id
1 'polypeptide(L)' 'RRLVQLTRFFAGQEYDFEVQLVLKATEVPRCRLGESGEHAPRLGWSAWLKDGEFRRDAEDAVFADHLSPAGASVG' A
#
# COMPACT_ATOMS: atom_id res chain seq x y z
N ARG A 1 4.24 -8.99 -5.77
CA ARG A 1 3.81 -10.28 -6.37
C ARG A 1 4.29 -11.52 -5.63
N ARG A 2 5.56 -11.64 -5.19
CA ARG A 2 6.06 -12.86 -4.49
C ARG A 2 5.25 -13.25 -3.25
N LEU A 3 4.88 -12.28 -2.41
CA LEU A 3 4.03 -12.51 -1.23
C LEU A 3 2.71 -13.16 -1.62
N VAL A 4 2.04 -12.63 -2.65
CA VAL A 4 0.76 -13.17 -3.12
C VAL A 4 0.90 -14.63 -3.57
N GLN A 5 1.97 -14.95 -4.32
CA GLN A 5 2.23 -16.31 -4.79
C GLN A 5 2.47 -17.29 -3.63
N LEU A 6 3.21 -16.86 -2.60
CA LEU A 6 3.48 -17.68 -1.42
C LEU A 6 2.19 -17.94 -0.61
N THR A 7 1.39 -16.89 -0.37
CA THR A 7 0.11 -17.03 0.33
C THR A 7 -0.82 -17.98 -0.43
N ARG A 8 -0.92 -17.82 -1.75
CA ARG A 8 -1.72 -18.68 -2.64
C ARG A 8 -1.26 -20.13 -2.66
N PHE A 9 0.06 -20.37 -2.60
CA PHE A 9 0.62 -21.71 -2.51
C PHE A 9 0.27 -22.39 -1.18
N PHE A 10 0.28 -21.64 -0.08
CA PHE A 10 0.04 -22.18 1.26
C PHE A 10 -1.45 -22.32 1.60
N ALA A 11 -2.25 -21.29 1.31
CA ALA A 11 -3.66 -21.20 1.70
C ALA A 11 -4.64 -21.72 0.64
N GLY A 12 -4.18 -21.92 -0.60
CA GLY A 12 -5.03 -22.30 -1.73
C GLY A 12 -5.50 -21.10 -2.58
N GLN A 13 -6.33 -21.37 -3.59
CA GLN A 13 -6.92 -20.34 -4.48
C GLN A 13 -8.35 -19.96 -4.08
N GLU A 14 -8.90 -20.63 -3.07
CA GLU A 14 -10.30 -20.51 -2.66
C GLU A 14 -10.56 -19.27 -1.79
N TYR A 15 -9.49 -18.64 -1.29
CA TYR A 15 -9.56 -17.46 -0.44
C TYR A 15 -8.99 -16.24 -1.14
N ASP A 16 -9.76 -15.16 -1.13
CA ASP A 16 -9.25 -13.82 -1.38
C ASP A 16 -8.61 -13.27 -0.11
N PHE A 17 -7.61 -12.41 -0.27
CA PHE A 17 -6.97 -11.74 0.86
C PHE A 17 -6.46 -10.36 0.48
N GLU A 18 -6.21 -9.57 1.50
CA GLU A 18 -5.58 -8.26 1.38
C GLU A 18 -4.34 -8.22 2.26
N VAL A 19 -3.38 -7.39 1.87
CA VAL A 19 -2.17 -7.10 2.65
C VAL A 19 -2.30 -5.68 3.15
N GLN A 20 -2.24 -5.47 4.47
CA GLN A 20 -2.22 -4.15 5.07
C GLN A 20 -0.80 -3.83 5.53
N LEU A 21 -0.23 -2.74 5.00
CA LEU A 21 1.03 -2.21 5.50
C LEU A 21 0.73 -1.28 6.68
N VAL A 22 1.18 -1.68 7.87
CA VAL A 22 1.14 -0.83 9.06
C VAL A 22 2.51 -0.25 9.33
N LEU A 23 2.62 1.07 9.29
CA LEU A 23 3.84 1.78 9.68
C LEU A 23 3.65 2.37 11.08
N LYS A 24 4.66 2.20 11.95
CA LYS A 24 4.66 2.90 13.23
C LYS A 24 4.53 4.40 12.99
N ALA A 25 3.82 5.09 13.88
CA ALA A 25 3.60 6.53 13.79
C ALA A 25 4.91 7.33 13.56
N THR A 26 6.01 6.89 14.19
CA THR A 26 7.34 7.52 14.08
C THR A 26 8.12 7.15 12.81
N GLU A 27 7.67 6.14 12.08
CA GLU A 27 8.34 5.61 10.88
C GLU A 27 7.65 6.05 9.59
N VAL A 28 6.56 6.82 9.68
CA VAL A 28 5.84 7.34 8.50
C VAL A 28 6.72 8.37 7.77
N PRO A 29 7.13 8.08 6.51
CA PRO A 29 8.02 8.96 5.77
C PRO A 29 7.31 10.24 5.33
N ARG A 30 8.06 11.33 5.17
CA ARG A 30 7.52 12.53 4.53
C ARG A 30 7.32 12.27 3.04
N CYS A 31 6.16 12.65 2.52
CA CYS A 31 5.92 12.67 1.08
C CYS A 31 6.58 13.90 0.45
N ARG A 32 7.28 13.71 -0.68
CA ARG A 32 7.80 14.78 -1.53
C ARG A 32 7.09 14.72 -2.88
N LEU A 33 6.46 15.83 -3.27
CA LEU A 33 5.82 15.96 -4.56
C LEU A 33 6.85 16.27 -5.66
N GLY A 34 6.54 15.88 -6.89
CA GLY A 34 7.36 16.16 -8.08
C GLY A 34 8.35 15.06 -8.47
N GLU A 35 8.41 13.96 -7.74
CA GLU A 35 9.19 12.79 -8.15
C GLU A 35 8.50 12.04 -9.29
N SER A 36 9.29 11.56 -10.25
CA SER A 36 8.83 10.83 -11.43
C SER A 36 9.55 9.50 -11.55
N GLY A 37 8.87 8.49 -12.11
CA GLY A 37 9.41 7.14 -12.29
C GLY A 37 8.57 6.06 -11.61
N GLU A 38 9.03 4.81 -11.69
CA GLU A 38 8.29 3.64 -11.18
C GLU A 38 8.02 3.72 -9.67
N HIS A 39 8.97 4.28 -8.92
CA HIS A 39 8.91 4.38 -7.46
C HIS A 39 8.38 5.74 -6.96
N ALA A 40 7.82 6.56 -7.86
CA ALA A 40 7.23 7.82 -7.46
C ALA A 40 6.13 7.59 -6.41
N PRO A 41 6.10 8.39 -5.32
CA PRO A 41 5.14 8.23 -4.24
C PRO A 41 3.70 8.36 -4.76
N ARG A 42 2.84 7.42 -4.40
CA ARG A 42 1.39 7.47 -4.73
C ARG A 42 0.58 7.45 -3.44
N LEU A 43 -0.31 8.44 -3.30
CA LEU A 43 -1.17 8.54 -2.13
C LEU A 43 -2.05 7.29 -1.99
N GLY A 44 -2.17 6.77 -0.76
CA GLY A 44 -2.91 5.54 -0.48
C GLY A 44 -2.19 4.25 -0.90
N TRP A 45 -0.93 4.36 -1.36
CA TRP A 45 -0.13 3.22 -1.78
C TRP A 45 1.27 3.25 -1.17
N SER A 46 2.05 4.28 -1.48
CA SER A 46 3.44 4.46 -1.02
C SER A 46 3.72 5.85 -0.47
N ALA A 47 2.70 6.71 -0.36
CA ALA A 47 2.80 8.02 0.23
C ALA A 47 1.62 8.31 1.17
N TRP A 48 1.94 9.07 2.22
CA TRP A 48 1.02 9.53 3.25
C TRP A 48 1.01 11.06 3.27
N LEU A 49 -0.19 11.64 3.42
CA LEU A 49 -0.32 13.07 3.61
C LEU A 49 0.01 13.40 5.08
N LYS A 50 1.04 14.21 5.28
CA LYS A 50 1.58 14.51 6.61
C LYS A 50 1.55 16.03 6.84
N ASP A 51 0.70 16.50 7.75
CA ASP A 51 0.70 17.90 8.23
C ASP A 51 1.54 18.09 9.52
N GLY A 52 1.88 16.99 10.18
CA GLY A 52 2.60 16.92 11.45
C GLY A 52 2.97 15.47 11.77
N GLU A 53 3.56 15.21 12.94
CA GLU A 53 3.86 13.83 13.32
C GLU A 53 2.57 13.03 13.54
N PHE A 54 2.58 11.79 13.05
CA PHE A 54 1.46 10.89 13.22
C PHE A 54 1.30 10.57 14.71
N ARG A 55 0.06 10.58 15.21
CA ARG A 55 -0.27 10.23 16.60
C ARG A 55 -0.62 8.75 16.76
N ARG A 56 -0.83 8.05 15.65
CA ARG A 56 -1.19 6.64 15.56
C ARG A 56 -0.45 6.04 14.38
N ASP A 57 -0.29 4.73 14.41
CA ASP A 57 0.30 3.99 13.30
C ASP A 57 -0.53 4.19 12.03
N ALA A 58 0.15 4.27 10.89
CA ALA A 58 -0.49 4.43 9.60
C ALA A 58 -0.92 3.05 9.10
N GLU A 59 -2.23 2.83 8.99
CA GLU A 59 -2.87 1.55 8.69
C GLU A 59 -3.76 1.62 7.43
N ASP A 60 -3.69 2.72 6.70
CA ASP A 60 -4.52 3.08 5.54
C ASP A 60 -4.05 2.45 4.22
N ALA A 61 -2.84 1.90 4.17
CA ALA A 61 -2.28 1.27 2.98
C ALA A 61 -2.66 -0.21 2.88
N VAL A 62 -3.77 -0.49 2.17
CA VAL A 62 -4.30 -1.84 1.93
C VAL A 62 -4.14 -2.23 0.45
N PHE A 63 -3.63 -3.43 0.20
CA PHE A 63 -3.33 -3.95 -1.13
C PHE A 63 -4.08 -5.26 -1.36
N ALA A 64 -4.95 -5.29 -2.35
CA ALA A 64 -5.61 -6.52 -2.77
C ALA A 64 -4.62 -7.54 -3.36
N ASP A 65 -4.90 -8.83 -3.18
CA ASP A 65 -4.15 -9.94 -3.76
C ASP A 65 -4.14 -9.95 -5.30
N HIS A 66 -5.18 -9.38 -5.90
CA HIS A 66 -5.28 -9.04 -7.31
C HIS A 66 -4.89 -7.58 -7.47
N LEU A 67 -3.61 -7.33 -7.75
CA LEU A 67 -3.14 -5.99 -8.08
C LEU A 67 -3.74 -5.54 -9.44
N SER A 68 -4.96 -5.02 -9.44
CA SER A 68 -5.35 -3.99 -10.39
C SER A 68 -4.61 -2.72 -9.96
N PRO A 69 -3.83 -2.06 -10.85
CA PRO A 69 -3.25 -0.78 -10.51
C PRO A 69 -4.39 0.18 -10.19
N ALA A 70 -4.51 0.59 -8.93
CA ALA A 70 -5.43 1.63 -8.51
C ALA A 70 -5.12 2.89 -9.32
N GLY A 71 -5.99 3.17 -10.28
CA GLY A 71 -5.79 4.09 -11.40
C GLY A 71 -6.81 3.91 -12.53
N ALA A 72 -7.49 2.76 -12.61
CA ALA A 72 -8.71 2.63 -13.40
C ALA A 72 -9.94 2.85 -12.50
N SER A 73 -10.23 4.12 -12.16
CA SER A 73 -11.62 4.49 -11.95
C SER A 73 -12.33 4.23 -13.27
N VAL A 74 -13.20 3.22 -13.30
CA VAL A 74 -14.15 3.02 -14.39
C VAL A 74 -15.00 4.29 -14.46
N GLY A 75 -14.85 5.02 -15.57
CA GLY A 75 -15.89 5.86 -16.15
C GLY A 75 -16.68 5.06 -17.16
#